data_AF-A0A0R1P0K0-F1
#
_entry.id   AF-A0A0R1P0K0-F1
#
_cell.length_a   1.000
_cell.length_b   1.000
_cell.length_c   1.000
_cell.angle_alpha   90.00
_cell.angle_beta   90.00
_cell.angle_gamma   90.00
#
_symmetry.space_group_name_H-M   'P 1'
#
loop_
_entity.id
_entity.type
_entity.pdbx_description
1 polymer ?
#
loop_
_entity_poly.entity_id
_entity_poly.type
_entity_poly.pdbx_seq_one_letter_code
_entity_poly.pdbx_strand_id
1 'polypeptide(L)'
;MFNHLQRQVMDQLSAVYSIPNDLFVMDDSQLEIKEREKYFQEMKVSTHEYRETPLAPTTYDYLNHLRQSIAVSSEVGLASLLPCPWLYNELAEYWRYQQSPQPMYNRFFQTYAEVAASGEKQRMMSALNTVADSVNKEIRQQMRQAFVRSSFYELHFWQMAMEEEGWQQ
;
A
#
# COMPACT_ATOMS: atom_id res chain seq x y z
N MET A 1 -5.90 9.64 0.07
CA MET A 1 -6.23 9.17 1.43
C MET A 1 -5.10 8.37 2.05
N PHE A 2 -4.48 7.45 1.32
CA PHE A 2 -3.31 6.67 1.76
C PHE A 2 -2.13 7.56 2.21
N ASN A 3 -1.80 8.61 1.45
CA ASN A 3 -0.74 9.58 1.80
C ASN A 3 -1.02 10.38 3.08
N HIS A 4 -2.28 10.50 3.51
CA HIS A 4 -2.60 11.14 4.78
C HIS A 4 -2.31 10.19 5.95
N LEU A 5 -2.65 8.91 5.80
CA LEU A 5 -2.37 7.88 6.80
C LEU A 5 -0.87 7.65 6.96
N GLN A 6 -0.13 7.57 5.85
CA GLN A 6 1.34 7.47 5.87
C GLN A 6 1.98 8.67 6.58
N ARG A 7 1.59 9.90 6.24
CA ARG A 7 2.11 11.11 6.91
C ARG A 7 1.83 11.11 8.41
N GLN A 8 0.61 10.78 8.82
CA GLN A 8 0.25 10.69 10.23
C GLN A 8 1.14 9.69 11.01
N VAL A 9 1.45 8.53 10.40
CA VAL A 9 2.35 7.54 11.01
C VAL A 9 3.77 8.09 11.09
N MET A 10 4.28 8.70 10.01
CA MET A 10 5.65 9.20 9.96
C MET A 10 5.89 10.36 10.92
N ASP A 11 4.97 11.33 11.01
CA ASP A 11 5.08 12.46 11.94
C ASP A 11 5.27 11.99 13.39
N GLN A 12 4.58 10.91 13.77
CA GLN A 12 4.68 10.33 15.11
C GLN A 12 5.96 9.51 15.30
N LEU A 13 6.38 8.73 14.30
CA LEU A 13 7.55 7.85 14.43
C LEU A 13 8.87 8.61 14.34
N SER A 14 8.97 9.60 13.45
CA SER A 14 10.19 10.39 13.28
C SER A 14 10.53 11.19 14.53
N ALA A 15 9.52 11.60 15.30
CA ALA A 15 9.71 12.25 16.60
C ALA A 15 10.29 11.31 17.68
N VAL A 16 10.04 10.00 17.60
CA VAL A 16 10.35 9.03 18.66
C VAL A 16 11.57 8.18 18.33
N TYR A 17 11.72 7.75 17.07
CA TYR A 17 12.68 6.72 16.66
C TYR A 17 13.81 7.23 15.75
N SER A 18 13.91 8.55 15.52
CA SER A 18 14.88 9.15 14.58
C SER A 18 14.81 8.56 13.16
N ILE A 19 13.63 8.12 12.75
CA ILE A 19 13.36 7.57 11.42
C ILE A 19 13.16 8.75 10.44
N PRO A 20 13.69 8.71 9.21
CA PRO A 20 13.44 9.75 8.22
C PRO A 20 11.95 9.89 7.87
N ASN A 21 11.44 11.11 7.71
CA ASN A 21 10.04 11.37 7.33
C ASN A 21 9.70 10.93 5.89
N ASP A 22 10.71 10.78 5.04
CA ASP A 22 10.64 10.38 3.62
C ASP A 22 10.75 8.86 3.43
N LEU A 23 10.35 8.09 4.45
CA LEU A 23 10.42 6.63 4.42
C LEU A 23 9.63 6.03 3.24
N PHE A 24 8.46 6.61 2.96
CA PHE A 24 7.64 6.31 1.80
C PHE A 24 8.10 7.20 0.64
N VAL A 25 8.64 6.60 -0.42
CA VAL A 25 8.96 7.32 -1.66
C VAL A 25 7.71 7.53 -2.50
N MET A 26 6.67 6.74 -2.24
CA MET A 26 5.30 6.92 -2.76
C MET A 26 4.59 8.20 -2.25
N ASP A 27 5.31 9.30 -2.01
CA ASP A 27 4.76 10.67 -2.06
C ASP A 27 4.72 11.22 -3.49
N ASP A 28 4.87 10.37 -4.50
CA ASP A 28 4.68 10.77 -5.89
C ASP A 28 3.20 10.64 -6.28
N SER A 29 2.33 11.29 -5.48
CA SER A 29 0.90 11.43 -5.80
C SER A 29 0.70 11.86 -7.25
N GLN A 30 1.63 12.63 -7.82
CA GLN A 30 1.60 12.99 -9.23
C GLN A 30 1.90 11.84 -10.18
N LEU A 31 2.83 10.94 -9.88
CA LEU A 31 3.11 9.76 -10.71
C LEU A 31 1.91 8.80 -10.68
N GLU A 32 1.37 8.49 -9.51
CA GLU A 32 0.19 7.63 -9.38
C GLU A 32 -1.03 8.24 -10.09
N ILE A 33 -1.30 9.54 -9.88
CA ILE A 33 -2.37 10.26 -10.57
C ILE A 33 -2.16 10.21 -12.09
N LYS A 34 -0.94 10.48 -12.56
CA LYS A 34 -0.60 10.52 -14.00
C LYS A 34 -0.72 9.16 -14.65
N GLU A 35 -0.25 8.08 -14.03
CA GLU A 35 -0.42 6.73 -14.57
C GLU A 35 -1.90 6.32 -14.54
N ARG A 36 -2.64 6.61 -13.47
CA ARG A 36 -4.09 6.37 -13.39
C ARG A 36 -4.86 7.09 -14.50
N GLU A 37 -4.54 8.34 -14.77
CA GLU A 37 -5.16 9.11 -15.85
C GLU A 37 -4.95 8.47 -17.22
N LYS A 38 -3.76 7.91 -17.49
CA LYS A 38 -3.52 7.16 -18.73
C LYS A 38 -4.40 5.91 -18.81
N TYR A 39 -4.50 5.14 -17.73
CA TYR A 39 -5.37 3.96 -17.67
C TYR A 39 -6.83 4.35 -17.90
N PHE A 40 -7.32 5.42 -17.27
CA PHE A 40 -8.69 5.88 -17.45
C PHE A 40 -8.98 6.32 -18.88
N GLN A 41 -8.04 7.01 -19.53
CA GLN A 41 -8.17 7.37 -20.95
C GLN A 41 -8.22 6.14 -21.87
N GLU A 42 -7.33 5.18 -21.67
CA GLU A 42 -7.25 3.96 -22.48
C GLU A 42 -8.49 3.05 -22.29
N MET A 43 -8.98 2.94 -21.05
CA MET A 43 -10.17 2.15 -20.70
C MET A 43 -11.49 2.92 -20.87
N LYS A 44 -11.44 4.21 -21.24
CA LYS A 44 -12.59 5.11 -21.39
C LYS A 44 -13.43 5.28 -20.11
N VAL A 45 -12.79 5.21 -18.94
CA VAL A 45 -13.43 5.47 -17.64
C VAL A 45 -13.74 6.96 -17.54
N SER A 46 -15.01 7.30 -17.35
CA SER A 46 -15.42 8.71 -17.24
C SER A 46 -15.18 9.27 -15.84
N THR A 47 -15.00 10.59 -15.73
CA THR A 47 -14.92 11.25 -14.41
C THR A 47 -16.18 11.04 -13.57
N HIS A 48 -17.35 10.95 -14.21
CA HIS A 48 -18.60 10.69 -13.52
C HIS A 48 -18.62 9.28 -12.95
N GLU A 49 -18.33 8.27 -13.77
CA GLU A 49 -18.20 6.87 -13.35
C GLU A 49 -17.22 6.75 -12.17
N TYR A 50 -16.01 7.26 -12.30
CA TYR A 50 -15.01 7.21 -11.23
C TYR A 50 -15.49 7.85 -9.91
N ARG A 51 -16.25 8.95 -9.96
CA ARG A 51 -16.74 9.64 -8.76
C ARG A 51 -17.92 8.93 -8.10
N GLU A 52 -18.77 8.29 -8.88
CA GLU A 52 -19.96 7.60 -8.38
C GLU A 52 -19.66 6.15 -7.97
N THR A 53 -18.54 5.57 -8.40
CA THR A 53 -18.13 4.22 -7.99
C THR A 53 -17.90 4.17 -6.47
N PRO A 54 -18.71 3.40 -5.72
CA PRO A 54 -18.49 3.22 -4.30
C PRO A 54 -17.23 2.37 -4.06
N LEU A 55 -16.65 2.49 -2.86
CA LEU A 55 -15.61 1.56 -2.45
C LEU A 55 -16.20 0.15 -2.38
N ALA A 56 -15.51 -0.82 -2.95
CA ALA A 56 -15.84 -2.24 -2.75
C ALA A 56 -15.73 -2.61 -1.26
N PRO A 57 -16.54 -3.57 -0.77
CA PRO A 57 -16.48 -4.04 0.62
C PRO A 57 -15.06 -4.31 1.12
N THR A 58 -14.25 -5.05 0.35
CA THR A 58 -12.86 -5.35 0.69
C THR A 58 -12.01 -4.07 0.83
N THR A 59 -12.19 -3.09 -0.06
CA THR A 59 -11.47 -1.81 0.05
C THR A 59 -11.88 -1.05 1.30
N TYR A 60 -13.17 -1.02 1.62
CA TYR A 60 -13.68 -0.38 2.83
C TYR A 60 -13.07 -1.00 4.10
N ASP A 61 -13.08 -2.32 4.20
CA ASP A 61 -12.54 -3.06 5.35
C ASP A 61 -11.02 -2.92 5.47
N TYR A 62 -10.29 -2.94 4.35
CA TYR A 62 -8.85 -2.71 4.38
C TYR A 62 -8.52 -1.31 4.92
N LEU A 63 -9.23 -0.28 4.46
CA LEU A 63 -9.03 1.09 4.92
C LEU A 63 -9.36 1.25 6.42
N ASN A 64 -10.41 0.59 6.90
CA ASN A 64 -10.74 0.58 8.32
C ASN A 64 -9.67 -0.12 9.16
N HIS A 65 -9.13 -1.24 8.68
CA HIS A 65 -8.00 -1.91 9.32
C HIS A 65 -6.76 -1.01 9.43
N LEU A 66 -6.40 -0.29 8.36
CA LEU A 66 -5.27 0.64 8.39
C LEU A 66 -5.51 1.76 9.41
N ARG A 67 -6.70 2.38 9.40
CA ARG A 67 -7.07 3.42 10.37
C ARG A 67 -7.04 2.91 11.80
N GLN A 68 -7.58 1.72 12.04
CA GLN A 68 -7.58 1.09 13.37
C GLN A 68 -6.16 0.81 13.83
N SER A 69 -5.30 0.29 12.96
CA SER A 69 -3.89 0.00 13.28
C SER A 69 -3.15 1.26 13.71
N ILE A 70 -3.37 2.38 13.00
CA ILE A 70 -2.78 3.69 13.33
C ILE A 70 -3.34 4.24 14.64
N ALA A 71 -4.63 4.03 14.91
CA ALA A 71 -5.26 4.47 16.16
C ALA A 71 -4.78 3.67 17.38
N VAL A 72 -4.35 2.41 17.19
CA VAL A 72 -3.72 1.61 18.26
C VAL A 72 -2.37 2.21 18.62
N SER A 73 -1.48 2.38 17.65
CA SER A 73 -0.22 3.10 17.81
C SER A 73 0.45 3.37 16.46
N SER A 74 1.42 4.29 16.42
CA SER A 74 2.19 4.56 15.20
C SER A 74 3.05 3.37 14.77
N GLU A 75 3.52 2.56 15.71
CA GLU A 75 4.30 1.34 15.47
C GLU A 75 3.45 0.25 14.80
N VAL A 76 2.24 0.04 15.30
CA VAL A 76 1.25 -0.87 14.69
C VAL A 76 0.81 -0.33 13.33
N GLY A 77 0.63 0.99 13.21
CA GLY A 77 0.41 1.69 11.95
C GLY A 77 1.49 1.40 10.90
N LEU A 78 2.78 1.55 11.26
CA LEU A 78 3.90 1.24 10.35
C LEU A 78 3.87 -0.22 9.89
N ALA A 79 3.63 -1.15 10.80
CA ALA A 79 3.54 -2.58 10.48
C ALA A 79 2.38 -2.89 9.52
N SER A 80 1.25 -2.18 9.67
CA SER A 80 0.09 -2.32 8.78
C SER A 80 0.33 -1.78 7.37
N LEU A 81 1.25 -0.82 7.19
CA LEU A 81 1.52 -0.18 5.90
C LEU A 81 2.58 -0.91 5.07
N LEU A 82 3.46 -1.70 5.69
CA LEU A 82 4.57 -2.39 4.99
C LEU A 82 4.14 -3.41 3.92
N PRO A 83 3.06 -4.21 4.09
CA PRO A 83 2.72 -5.24 3.11
C PRO A 83 2.50 -4.73 1.68
N CYS A 84 1.96 -3.52 1.51
CA CYS A 84 1.73 -2.94 0.18
C CYS A 84 3.05 -2.78 -0.61
N PRO A 85 4.02 -1.92 -0.21
CA PRO A 85 5.27 -1.78 -0.96
C PRO A 85 6.13 -3.05 -0.96
N TRP A 86 6.02 -3.92 0.05
CA TRP A 86 6.70 -5.22 0.01
C TRP A 86 6.13 -6.09 -1.10
N LEU A 87 4.83 -6.38 -1.09
CA LEU A 87 4.21 -7.33 -2.01
C LEU A 87 4.36 -6.86 -3.46
N TYR A 88 4.16 -5.57 -3.73
CA TYR A 88 4.34 -5.02 -5.08
C TYR A 88 5.80 -5.06 -5.54
N ASN A 89 6.77 -4.92 -4.63
CA ASN A 89 8.19 -5.11 -4.93
C ASN A 89 8.50 -6.58 -5.32
N GLU A 90 7.92 -7.56 -4.62
CA GLU A 90 8.07 -8.98 -4.94
C GLU A 90 7.41 -9.33 -6.29
N LEU A 91 6.21 -8.77 -6.56
CA LEU A 91 5.53 -8.93 -7.84
C LEU A 91 6.35 -8.35 -8.99
N ALA A 92 6.94 -7.16 -8.80
CA ALA A 92 7.79 -6.53 -9.81
C ALA A 92 9.03 -7.38 -10.14
N GLU A 93 9.72 -7.93 -9.14
CA GLU A 93 10.85 -8.83 -9.36
C GLU A 93 10.43 -10.12 -10.08
N TYR A 94 9.30 -10.72 -9.67
CA TYR A 94 8.76 -11.93 -10.32
C TYR A 94 8.41 -11.71 -11.80
N TRP A 95 7.91 -10.53 -12.14
CA TRP A 95 7.48 -10.17 -13.49
C TRP A 95 8.56 -9.49 -14.33
N ARG A 96 9.75 -9.20 -13.78
CA ARG A 96 10.86 -8.54 -14.50
C ARG A 96 11.23 -9.21 -15.83
N TYR A 97 11.05 -10.52 -15.92
CA TYR A 97 11.38 -11.32 -17.10
C TYR A 97 10.16 -11.79 -17.90
N GLN A 98 8.98 -11.30 -17.56
CA GLN A 98 7.73 -11.68 -18.21
C GLN A 98 7.22 -10.54 -19.09
N GLN A 99 6.51 -10.91 -20.16
CA GLN A 99 5.87 -9.96 -21.05
C GLN A 99 4.41 -10.33 -21.21
N SER A 100 3.53 -9.36 -21.00
CA SER A 100 2.12 -9.46 -21.33
C SER A 100 1.91 -9.12 -22.81
N PRO A 101 1.00 -9.82 -23.52
CA PRO A 101 0.56 -9.38 -24.83
C PRO A 101 -0.24 -8.07 -24.77
N GLN A 102 -0.74 -7.69 -23.59
CA GLN A 102 -1.43 -6.42 -23.35
C GLN A 102 -0.43 -5.36 -22.87
N PRO A 103 -0.16 -4.29 -23.65
CA PRO A 103 0.81 -3.25 -23.29
C PRO A 103 0.52 -2.57 -21.95
N MET A 104 -0.77 -2.44 -21.61
CA MET A 104 -1.25 -1.86 -20.35
C MET A 104 -0.68 -2.58 -19.12
N TYR A 105 -0.61 -3.92 -19.16
CA TYR A 105 -0.08 -4.71 -18.04
C TYR A 105 1.46 -4.62 -17.95
N ASN A 106 2.16 -4.54 -19.08
CA ASN A 106 3.61 -4.30 -19.06
C ASN A 106 3.94 -2.95 -18.41
N ARG A 107 3.15 -1.91 -18.71
CA ARG A 107 3.29 -0.58 -18.09
C ARG A 107 3.08 -0.67 -16.58
N PHE A 108 2.05 -1.38 -16.14
CA PHE A 108 1.76 -1.59 -14.73
C PHE A 108 2.95 -2.21 -13.99
N PHE A 109 3.53 -3.28 -14.56
CA PHE A 109 4.70 -3.94 -13.96
C PHE A 109 5.94 -3.04 -13.96
N GLN A 110 6.14 -2.25 -15.02
CA GLN A 110 7.25 -1.31 -15.10
C GLN A 110 7.16 -0.24 -14.00
N THR A 111 5.97 0.31 -13.72
CA THR A 111 5.79 1.28 -12.64
C THR A 111 6.25 0.72 -11.30
N TYR A 112 5.85 -0.51 -10.97
CA TYR A 112 6.28 -1.13 -9.71
C TYR A 112 7.73 -1.59 -9.71
N ALA A 113 8.33 -1.87 -10.87
CA ALA A 113 9.78 -2.11 -10.99
C ALA A 113 10.60 -0.84 -10.69
N GLU A 114 10.11 0.34 -11.10
CA GLU A 114 10.73 1.62 -10.77
C GLU A 114 10.60 1.93 -9.27
N VAL A 115 9.41 1.71 -8.68
CA VAL A 115 9.20 1.79 -7.23
C VAL A 115 10.11 0.81 -6.50
N ALA A 116 10.27 -0.41 -7.02
CA ALA A 116 11.15 -1.41 -6.45
C ALA A 116 12.62 -0.97 -6.44
N ALA A 117 13.08 -0.37 -7.52
CA ALA A 117 14.42 0.18 -7.63
C ALA A 117 14.67 1.37 -6.68
N SER A 118 13.61 2.04 -6.20
CA SER A 118 13.74 3.16 -5.26
C SER A 118 14.25 2.75 -3.87
N GLY A 119 14.22 1.46 -3.52
CA GLY A 119 14.62 0.95 -2.20
C GLY A 119 13.62 1.21 -1.06
N GLU A 120 12.37 1.58 -1.38
CA GLU A 120 11.32 1.89 -0.39
C GLU A 120 11.07 0.72 0.57
N LYS A 121 10.94 -0.51 0.04
CA LYS A 121 10.79 -1.73 0.84
C LYS A 121 11.92 -1.86 1.88
N GLN A 122 13.18 -1.72 1.46
CA GLN A 122 14.33 -1.91 2.34
C GLN A 122 14.37 -0.85 3.44
N ARG A 123 14.08 0.42 3.10
CA ARG A 123 13.96 1.49 4.09
C ARG A 123 12.86 1.19 5.11
N MET A 124 11.66 0.83 4.63
CA MET A 124 10.55 0.52 5.53
C MET A 124 10.80 -0.71 6.39
N MET A 125 11.42 -1.76 5.86
CA MET A 125 11.82 -2.94 6.65
C MET A 125 12.84 -2.55 7.73
N SER A 126 13.82 -1.72 7.41
CA SER A 126 14.81 -1.24 8.38
C SER A 126 14.17 -0.42 9.50
N ALA A 127 13.27 0.50 9.14
CA ALA A 127 12.48 1.28 10.10
C ALA A 127 11.62 0.37 10.97
N LEU A 128 10.90 -0.59 10.38
CA LEU A 128 10.05 -1.53 11.10
C LEU A 128 10.87 -2.37 12.10
N ASN A 129 12.04 -2.87 11.71
CA ASN A 129 12.92 -3.63 12.60
C ASN A 129 13.40 -2.77 13.78
N THR A 130 13.81 -1.53 13.53
CA THR A 130 14.24 -0.56 14.56
C THR A 130 13.13 -0.31 15.58
N VAL A 131 11.90 -0.10 15.10
CA VAL A 131 10.72 0.08 15.96
C VAL A 131 10.40 -1.21 16.71
N ALA A 132 10.39 -2.35 16.02
CA ALA A 132 10.06 -3.64 16.63
C ALA A 132 11.01 -4.01 17.78
N ASP A 133 12.29 -3.64 17.68
CA ASP A 133 13.31 -3.90 18.69
C ASP A 133 13.15 -3.05 19.96
N SER A 134 12.50 -1.90 19.86
CA SER A 134 12.33 -0.95 20.97
C SER A 134 10.98 -1.06 21.69
N VAL A 135 9.99 -1.71 21.09
CA VAL A 135 8.67 -1.92 21.70
C VAL A 135 8.61 -3.16 22.59
N ASN A 136 7.64 -3.17 23.50
CA ASN A 136 7.35 -4.33 24.33
C ASN A 136 6.72 -5.49 23.53
N LYS A 137 6.61 -6.66 24.17
CA LYS A 137 6.09 -7.90 23.55
C LYS A 137 4.64 -7.75 23.04
N GLU A 138 3.80 -7.00 23.75
CA GLU A 138 2.39 -6.82 23.39
C GLU A 138 2.26 -6.01 22.10
N ILE A 139 2.93 -4.86 22.01
CA ILE A 139 2.95 -4.04 20.79
C ILE A 139 3.59 -4.80 19.63
N ARG A 140 4.69 -5.54 19.88
CA ARG A 140 5.32 -6.38 18.84
C ARG A 140 4.36 -7.44 18.28
N GLN A 141 3.51 -8.02 19.13
CA GLN A 141 2.48 -8.96 18.70
C GLN A 141 1.41 -8.27 17.86
N GLN A 142 0.95 -7.08 18.26
CA GLN A 142 -0.02 -6.28 17.51
C GLN A 142 0.53 -5.84 16.15
N MET A 143 1.81 -5.43 16.07
CA MET A 143 2.51 -5.15 14.82
C MET A 143 2.48 -6.35 13.88
N ARG A 144 2.81 -7.55 14.39
CA ARG A 144 2.76 -8.78 13.57
C ARG A 144 1.34 -9.06 13.07
N GLN A 145 0.33 -8.92 13.92
CA GLN A 145 -1.06 -9.12 13.52
C GLN A 145 -1.49 -8.12 12.44
N ALA A 146 -1.11 -6.86 12.59
CA ALA A 146 -1.42 -5.82 11.62
C ALA A 146 -0.77 -6.08 10.26
N PHE A 147 0.50 -6.49 10.25
CA PHE A 147 1.21 -6.91 9.03
C PHE A 147 0.48 -8.08 8.34
N VAL A 148 0.19 -9.17 9.07
CA VAL A 148 -0.47 -10.35 8.49
C VAL A 148 -1.86 -10.00 7.95
N ARG A 149 -2.64 -9.18 8.67
CA ARG A 149 -3.97 -8.78 8.22
C ARG A 149 -3.91 -7.87 7.00
N SER A 150 -2.95 -6.96 6.92
CA SER A 150 -2.74 -6.16 5.71
C SER A 150 -2.33 -7.05 4.52
N SER A 151 -1.46 -8.05 4.72
CA SER A 151 -1.16 -9.04 3.66
C SER A 151 -2.38 -9.83 3.21
N PHE A 152 -3.28 -10.19 4.13
CA PHE A 152 -4.56 -10.81 3.80
C PHE A 152 -5.42 -9.88 2.93
N TYR A 153 -5.52 -8.61 3.28
CA TYR A 153 -6.28 -7.64 2.49
C TYR A 153 -5.65 -7.36 1.13
N GLU A 154 -4.32 -7.36 0.99
CA GLU A 154 -3.67 -7.27 -0.34
C GLU A 154 -4.11 -8.41 -1.26
N LEU A 155 -4.15 -9.65 -0.75
CA LEU A 155 -4.64 -10.79 -1.53
C LEU A 155 -6.12 -10.60 -1.92
N HIS A 156 -6.95 -10.15 -0.98
CA HIS A 156 -8.38 -9.91 -1.25
C HIS A 156 -8.59 -8.71 -2.18
N PHE A 157 -7.68 -7.74 -2.19
CA PHE A 157 -7.72 -6.60 -3.11
C PHE A 157 -7.57 -7.05 -4.57
N TRP A 158 -6.72 -8.05 -4.83
CA TRP A 158 -6.65 -8.70 -6.13
C TRP A 158 -7.92 -9.51 -6.44
N GLN A 159 -8.43 -10.25 -5.44
CA GLN A 159 -9.61 -11.09 -5.61
C GLN A 159 -10.87 -10.26 -5.92
N MET A 160 -11.11 -9.17 -5.19
CA MET A 160 -12.28 -8.31 -5.37
C MET A 160 -12.33 -7.70 -6.78
N ALA A 161 -11.16 -7.45 -7.40
CA ALA A 161 -11.10 -6.93 -8.76
C ALA A 161 -11.44 -8.01 -9.80
N MET A 162 -11.03 -9.26 -9.55
CA MET A 162 -11.37 -10.40 -10.41
C MET A 162 -12.84 -10.81 -10.33
N GLU A 163 -13.46 -10.61 -9.17
CA GLU A 163 -14.86 -10.92 -8.91
C GLU A 163 -15.81 -9.74 -9.18
N GLU A 164 -15.28 -8.56 -9.50
CA GLU A 164 -16.04 -7.32 -9.61
C GLU A 164 -16.89 -7.08 -8.34
N GLU A 165 -16.27 -7.22 -7.17
CA GLU A 165 -16.94 -7.20 -5.87
C GLU A 165 -17.75 -5.91 -5.68
N GLY A 166 -19.03 -6.08 -5.37
CA GLY A 166 -19.94 -5.01 -5.00
C GLY A 166 -20.65 -5.30 -3.69
N TRP A 167 -21.28 -4.27 -3.14
CA TRP A 167 -22.17 -4.44 -1.99
C TRP A 167 -23.38 -5.27 -2.41
N GLN A 168 -23.54 -6.44 -1.79
CA GLN A 168 -24.77 -7.23 -1.95
C GLN A 168 -25.89 -6.55 -1.16
N GLN A 169 -27.04 -6.34 -1.81
CA GLN A 169 -28.26 -5.81 -1.22
C GLN A 169 -29.26 -6.92 -0.94
#